data_AF-A0A9E0WSL7-F1
#
_entry.id   AF-A0A9E0WSL7-F1
#
_cell.length_a   1.000
_cell.length_b   1.000
_cell.length_c   1.000
_cell.angle_alpha   90.00
_cell.angle_beta   90.00
_cell.angle_gamma   90.00
#
_symmetry.space_group_name_H-M   'P 1'
#
loop_
_entity.id
_entity.type
_entity.pdbx_description
1 polymer ?
#
loop_
_entity_poly.entity_id
_entity_poly.type
_entity_poly.pdbx_seq_one_letter_code
_entity_poly.pdbx_strand_id
1 'polypeptide(L)'
;MTTPTSSAPDIALSPRRQMWRRFKQNRLGYVSLIVFVALFVISLFAEAISNDKPLLVRYQGQFYTPLWHDYPETAFGGDFPTPADYLDPYIRGRLSEGDNWAIYPL
;
A
#
# COMPACT_ATOMS: atom_id res chain seq x y z
N MET A 1 19.09 59.27 36.63
CA MET A 1 18.79 57.89 37.05
C MET A 1 17.96 57.25 35.94
N THR A 2 18.60 56.55 35.01
CA THR A 2 17.96 55.96 33.82
C THR A 2 17.84 54.45 34.03
N THR A 3 16.63 53.95 34.21
CA THR A 3 16.33 52.52 34.29
C THR A 3 16.50 51.86 32.92
N PRO A 4 17.21 50.72 32.80
CA PRO A 4 17.23 49.95 31.56
C PRO A 4 15.93 49.15 31.44
N THR A 5 15.16 49.37 30.37
CA THR A 5 14.04 48.52 30.01
C THR A 5 14.59 47.21 29.46
N SER A 6 14.47 46.13 30.23
CA SER A 6 14.80 44.77 29.82
C SER A 6 13.83 44.29 28.73
N SER A 7 14.26 44.29 27.48
CA SER A 7 13.52 43.66 26.38
C SER A 7 13.55 42.14 26.54
N ALA A 8 12.40 41.55 26.88
CA ALA A 8 12.23 40.10 26.86
C ALA A 8 12.58 39.55 25.46
N PRO A 9 13.23 38.39 25.34
CA PRO A 9 13.58 37.83 24.05
C PRO A 9 12.29 37.44 23.32
N ASP A 10 11.98 38.13 22.21
CA ASP A 10 10.98 37.68 21.27
C ASP A 10 11.39 36.27 20.80
N ILE A 11 10.64 35.24 21.20
CA ILE A 11 10.81 33.88 20.72
C ILE A 11 10.38 33.87 19.25
N ALA A 12 11.25 34.38 18.37
CA ALA A 12 11.03 34.42 16.95
C ALA A 12 10.85 32.99 16.44
N LEU A 13 9.69 32.70 15.85
CA LEU A 13 9.42 31.41 15.22
C LEU A 13 10.55 31.06 14.26
N SER A 14 11.08 29.83 14.37
CA SER A 14 12.16 29.40 13.49
C SER A 14 11.76 29.57 12.01
N PRO A 15 12.69 29.93 11.10
CA PRO A 15 12.38 30.25 9.71
C PRO A 15 11.52 29.18 9.02
N ARG A 16 11.77 27.90 9.32
CA ARG A 16 10.99 26.75 8.83
C ARG A 16 9.51 26.81 9.23
N ARG A 17 9.21 27.16 10.49
CA ARG A 17 7.82 27.29 10.98
C ARG A 17 7.11 28.46 10.30
N GLN A 18 7.83 29.54 10.03
CA GLN A 18 7.29 30.71 9.34
C GLN A 18 7.00 30.44 7.86
N MET A 19 7.91 29.73 7.17
CA MET A 19 7.70 29.25 5.80
C MET A 19 6.52 28.28 5.72
N TRP A 20 6.39 27.36 6.68
CA TRP A 20 5.25 26.43 6.74
C TRP A 20 3.91 27.14 6.91
N ARG A 21 3.86 28.17 7.76
CA ARG A 21 2.66 29.03 7.91
C ARG A 21 2.30 29.71 6.58
N ARG A 22 3.28 30.27 5.86
CA ARG A 22 3.05 30.88 4.54
C ARG A 22 2.59 29.86 3.50
N PHE A 23 3.17 28.65 3.51
CA PHE A 23 2.76 27.56 2.62
C PHE A 23 1.31 27.13 2.86
N LYS A 24 0.89 26.98 4.13
CA LYS A 24 -0.50 26.64 4.49
C LYS A 24 -1.51 27.73 4.09
N GLN A 25 -1.10 28.99 3.96
CA GLN A 25 -1.96 30.07 3.47
C GLN A 25 -2.21 29.96 1.95
N ASN A 26 -1.30 29.34 1.20
CA ASN A 26 -1.51 29.06 -0.22
C ASN A 26 -2.42 27.83 -0.36
N ARG A 27 -3.73 28.08 -0.55
CA ARG A 27 -4.75 27.03 -0.63
C ARG A 27 -4.46 26.02 -1.74
N LEU A 28 -4.02 26.50 -2.92
CA LEU A 28 -3.67 25.62 -4.05
C LEU A 28 -2.47 24.74 -3.72
N GLY A 29 -1.38 25.34 -3.24
CA GLY A 29 -0.16 24.59 -2.88
C GLY A 29 -0.41 23.55 -1.78
N TYR A 30 -1.22 23.89 -0.77
CA TYR A 30 -1.57 22.97 0.30
C TYR A 30 -2.46 21.81 -0.17
N VAL A 31 -3.46 22.08 -1.02
CA VAL A 31 -4.31 21.03 -1.62
C VAL A 31 -3.47 20.11 -2.51
N SER A 32 -2.58 20.65 -3.35
CA SER A 32 -1.68 19.82 -4.16
C SER A 32 -0.79 18.93 -3.31
N LEU A 33 -0.27 19.42 -2.18
CA LEU A 33 0.49 18.59 -1.25
C LEU A 33 -0.37 17.47 -0.66
N ILE A 34 -1.61 17.76 -0.25
CA ILE A 34 -2.53 16.73 0.28
C ILE A 34 -2.80 15.66 -0.77
N VAL A 35 -3.15 16.06 -1.99
CA VAL A 35 -3.43 15.12 -3.09
C VAL A 35 -2.20 14.28 -3.41
N PHE A 36 -1.02 14.91 -3.51
CA PHE A 36 0.23 14.20 -3.74
C PHE A 36 0.54 13.19 -2.63
N VAL A 37 0.43 13.59 -1.36
CA VAL A 37 0.66 12.69 -0.21
C VAL A 37 -0.35 11.54 -0.20
N ALA A 38 -1.61 11.81 -0.49
CA ALA A 38 -2.63 10.77 -0.58
C ALA A 38 -2.31 9.76 -1.68
N LEU A 39 -2.01 10.22 -2.90
CA LEU A 39 -1.62 9.37 -4.02
C LEU A 39 -0.35 8.59 -3.73
N PHE A 40 0.65 9.23 -3.12
CA PHE A 40 1.91 8.60 -2.74
C PHE A 40 1.67 7.50 -1.71
N VAL A 41 0.90 7.75 -0.66
CA VAL A 41 0.55 6.74 0.35
C VAL A 41 -0.21 5.58 -0.29
N ILE A 42 -1.21 5.85 -1.13
CA ILE A 42 -1.92 4.80 -1.88
C ILE A 42 -0.95 3.99 -2.73
N SER A 43 0.03 4.62 -3.38
CA SER A 43 1.03 3.93 -4.20
C SER A 43 1.93 2.99 -3.40
N LEU A 44 2.27 3.34 -2.15
CA LEU A 44 3.07 2.48 -1.27
C LEU A 44 2.31 1.22 -0.85
N PHE A 45 0.98 1.32 -0.73
CA PHE A 45 0.09 0.21 -0.41
C PHE A 45 -0.56 -0.41 -1.65
N ALA A 46 -0.15 -0.01 -2.86
CA ALA A 46 -0.75 -0.52 -4.09
C ALA A 46 -0.54 -2.02 -4.24
N GLU A 47 0.63 -2.55 -3.88
CA GLU A 47 0.89 -4.00 -3.87
C GLU A 47 -0.02 -4.75 -2.88
N ALA A 48 -0.32 -4.13 -1.74
CA ALA A 48 -1.21 -4.72 -0.74
C ALA A 48 -2.70 -4.64 -1.13
N ILE A 49 -3.09 -3.58 -1.85
CA ILE A 49 -4.46 -3.36 -2.33
C ILE A 49 -4.73 -4.14 -3.62
N SER A 50 -3.74 -4.26 -4.50
CA SER A 50 -3.78 -5.01 -5.77
C SER A 50 -3.43 -6.49 -5.56
N ASN A 51 -3.59 -7.00 -4.35
CA ASN A 51 -3.19 -8.35 -4.04
C ASN A 51 -4.18 -9.35 -4.64
N ASP A 52 -3.92 -9.74 -5.87
CA ASP A 52 -4.75 -10.65 -6.65
C ASP A 52 -4.53 -12.12 -6.28
N LYS A 53 -3.66 -12.38 -5.30
CA LYS A 53 -3.35 -13.71 -4.79
C LYS A 53 -4.35 -14.13 -3.71
N PRO A 54 -4.82 -15.38 -3.71
CA PRO A 54 -5.65 -15.89 -2.64
C PRO A 54 -4.86 -15.97 -1.31
N LEU A 55 -5.56 -15.70 -0.21
CA LEU A 55 -5.05 -15.82 1.16
C LEU A 55 -4.67 -17.28 1.48
N LEU A 56 -5.51 -18.21 1.04
CA LEU A 56 -5.34 -19.64 1.27
C LEU A 56 -5.98 -20.44 0.13
N VAL A 57 -5.30 -21.48 -0.32
CA VAL A 57 -5.77 -22.39 -1.36
C VAL A 57 -5.71 -23.82 -0.86
N ARG A 58 -6.80 -24.57 -1.05
CA ARG A 58 -6.80 -26.02 -0.95
C ARG A 58 -6.85 -26.60 -2.35
N TYR A 59 -5.80 -27.32 -2.74
CA TYR A 59 -5.71 -27.95 -4.06
C TYR A 59 -5.25 -29.41 -3.91
N GLN A 60 -6.04 -30.34 -4.42
CA GLN A 60 -5.79 -31.80 -4.37
C GLN A 60 -5.41 -32.31 -2.95
N GLY A 61 -6.08 -31.79 -1.93
CA GLY A 61 -5.87 -32.19 -0.54
C GLY A 61 -4.69 -31.52 0.18
N GLN A 62 -3.91 -30.67 -0.51
CA GLN A 62 -2.83 -29.88 0.08
C GLN A 62 -3.23 -28.42 0.27
N PHE A 63 -2.63 -27.76 1.27
CA PHE A 63 -2.83 -26.34 1.54
C PHE A 63 -1.64 -25.52 1.05
N TYR A 64 -1.94 -24.41 0.40
CA TYR A 64 -0.98 -23.45 -0.12
C TYR A 64 -1.30 -22.07 0.40
N THR A 65 -0.28 -21.25 0.65
CA THR A 65 -0.43 -19.88 1.16
C THR A 65 0.20 -18.85 0.20
N PRO A 66 -0.46 -18.55 -0.94
CA PRO A 66 0.09 -17.70 -2.00
C PRO A 66 0.41 -16.27 -1.57
N LEU A 67 -0.20 -15.80 -0.50
CA LEU A 67 0.09 -14.49 0.08
C LEU A 67 1.54 -14.35 0.56
N TRP A 68 2.17 -15.44 1.04
CA TRP A 68 3.53 -15.43 1.60
C TRP A 68 4.54 -16.20 0.74
N HIS A 69 4.08 -17.02 -0.19
CA HIS A 69 4.92 -17.90 -0.99
C HIS A 69 4.50 -17.86 -2.47
N ASP A 70 5.49 -17.74 -3.35
CA ASP A 70 5.27 -17.85 -4.79
C ASP A 70 5.32 -19.32 -5.22
N TYR A 71 4.21 -19.80 -5.76
CA TYR A 71 4.10 -21.14 -6.33
C TYR A 71 4.07 -21.06 -7.85
N PRO A 72 4.70 -21.99 -8.56
CA PRO A 72 4.61 -22.05 -10.01
C PRO A 72 3.22 -22.50 -10.45
N GLU A 73 2.76 -22.10 -11.64
CA GLU A 73 1.46 -22.53 -12.17
C GLU A 73 1.37 -24.05 -12.35
N THR A 74 2.49 -24.74 -12.58
CA THR A 74 2.59 -26.21 -12.59
C THR A 74 2.10 -26.85 -11.29
N ALA A 75 2.15 -26.15 -10.15
CA ALA A 75 1.58 -26.64 -8.90
C ALA A 75 0.04 -26.77 -8.94
N PHE A 76 -0.61 -25.97 -9.79
CA PHE A 76 -2.07 -25.95 -9.96
C PHE A 76 -2.51 -26.56 -11.31
N GLY A 77 -1.61 -27.27 -11.99
CA GLY A 77 -1.87 -27.94 -13.26
C GLY A 77 -1.68 -27.08 -14.51
N GLY A 78 -0.96 -25.95 -14.40
CA GLY A 78 -0.43 -25.20 -15.55
C GLY A 78 0.78 -25.86 -16.18
N ASP A 79 1.27 -25.29 -17.28
CA ASP A 79 2.29 -25.91 -18.14
C ASP A 79 3.69 -25.31 -17.93
N PHE A 80 3.78 -24.11 -17.35
CA PHE A 80 5.02 -23.35 -17.23
C PHE A 80 5.59 -23.34 -15.79
N PRO A 81 6.93 -23.32 -15.64
CA PRO A 81 7.57 -23.14 -14.34
C PRO A 81 7.64 -21.66 -13.93
N THR A 82 6.59 -20.89 -14.21
CA THR A 82 6.46 -19.46 -13.88
C THR A 82 5.50 -19.27 -12.70
N PRO A 83 5.60 -18.15 -11.95
CA PRO A 83 4.65 -17.86 -10.87
C PRO A 83 3.20 -17.95 -11.35
N ALA A 84 2.34 -18.58 -10.55
CA ALA A 84 0.95 -18.78 -10.89
C ALA A 84 0.18 -17.45 -10.97
N ASP A 85 -0.52 -17.24 -12.08
CA ASP A 85 -1.53 -16.20 -12.22
C ASP A 85 -2.89 -16.73 -11.72
N TYR A 86 -3.29 -16.30 -10.52
CA TYR A 86 -4.56 -16.70 -9.90
C TYR A 86 -5.78 -15.98 -10.49
N LEU A 87 -5.58 -15.03 -11.40
CA LEU A 87 -6.64 -14.40 -12.18
C LEU A 87 -6.94 -15.14 -13.48
N ASP A 88 -6.01 -15.99 -13.93
CA ASP A 88 -6.16 -16.80 -15.13
C ASP A 88 -7.45 -17.67 -15.02
N PRO A 89 -8.38 -17.60 -16.00
CA PRO A 89 -9.59 -18.42 -16.01
C PRO A 89 -9.32 -19.93 -15.87
N TYR A 90 -8.22 -20.43 -16.42
CA TYR A 90 -7.82 -21.83 -16.31
C TYR A 90 -7.46 -22.19 -14.88
N ILE A 91 -6.56 -21.42 -14.25
CA ILE A 91 -6.14 -21.64 -12.86
C ILE A 91 -7.34 -21.49 -11.92
N ARG A 92 -8.18 -20.47 -12.10
CA ARG A 92 -9.42 -20.29 -11.32
C ARG A 92 -10.37 -21.47 -11.45
N GLY A 93 -10.52 -22.01 -12.66
CA GLY A 93 -11.30 -23.22 -12.91
C GLY A 93 -10.77 -24.41 -12.10
N ARG A 94 -9.46 -24.65 -12.17
CA ARG A 94 -8.78 -25.74 -11.42
C ARG A 94 -8.91 -25.59 -9.90
N LEU A 95 -8.78 -24.36 -9.40
CA LEU A 95 -8.91 -24.05 -7.97
C LEU A 95 -10.34 -24.14 -7.44
N SER A 96 -11.34 -24.17 -8.32
CA SER A 96 -12.76 -24.29 -7.97
C SER A 96 -13.35 -25.66 -8.32
N GLU A 97 -12.52 -26.57 -8.83
CA GLU A 97 -12.95 -27.89 -9.31
C GLU A 97 -12.99 -28.91 -8.16
N GLY A 98 -14.11 -29.62 -8.04
CA GLY A 98 -14.28 -30.69 -7.04
C GLY A 98 -14.16 -30.17 -5.61
N ASP A 99 -13.20 -30.73 -4.86
CA ASP A 99 -12.94 -30.39 -3.46
C ASP A 99 -11.95 -29.21 -3.30
N ASN A 100 -11.48 -28.64 -4.41
CA ASN A 100 -10.56 -27.50 -4.40
C ASN A 100 -11.31 -26.21 -4.06
N TRP A 101 -10.62 -25.29 -3.39
CA TRP A 101 -11.13 -23.95 -3.16
C TRP A 101 -9.99 -22.96 -2.91
N ALA A 102 -10.29 -21.69 -3.10
CA ALA A 102 -9.41 -20.56 -2.80
C ALA A 102 -10.19 -19.46 -2.08
N ILE A 103 -9.58 -18.86 -1.06
CA ILE A 103 -10.12 -17.70 -0.35
C ILE A 103 -9.35 -16.47 -0.79
N TYR A 104 -10.03 -15.50 -1.39
CA TYR A 104 -9.43 -14.24 -1.82
C TYR A 104 -9.64 -13.14 -0.77
N PRO A 105 -8.75 -12.13 -0.73
CA PRO A 105 -9.03 -10.90 0.00
C PRO A 105 -10.29 -10.22 -0.55
N LEU A 106 -11.01 -9.48 0.31
CA LEU A 106 -12.23 -8.72 -0.02
C LEU A 106 -11.93 -7.48 -0.87
#